data_AF-A0A1E5A8S2-F1
#
_entry.id   AF-A0A1E5A8S2-F1
#
_cell.length_a   1.000
_cell.length_b   1.000
_cell.length_c   1.000
_cell.angle_alpha   90.00
_cell.angle_beta   90.00
_cell.angle_gamma   90.00
#
_symmetry.space_group_name_H-M   'P 1'
#
loop_
_entity.id
_entity.type
_entity.pdbx_description
1 polymer ?
#
loop_
_entity_poly.entity_id
_entity_poly.type
_entity_poly.pdbx_seq_one_letter_code
_entity_poly.pdbx_strand_id
1 'polypeptide(L)'
;MAGDKAEAAPLEAAGAGRGVLVWAAHAPLGAALQAGLQGQYSVTLLETLPAALPEQGQAVVLLARAPAGAVCRALQDGLGPAAALEAAGQEIETVLALQMQDRQRVLLLDDTAARHAPDAVLACCGLAASTAAQSRLQEAAAPAPDAVMLALAAARLQADVALSRLAGQFAASVRVGPGEADPDTALTLFLDGREMAEECALLREQQRSMYAQMEALYREKLQLEQQLEQVGDRCARLQAETQMAQGRLRARAETLEAAGHRIAGLEQAVAAQAEAAAGFKAQVQQLYGSRSFRLMAPLRSARRALRGTR
;
A
#
# COMPACT_ATOMS: atom_id res chain seq x y z
N MET A 1 -44.54 -55.93 2.87
CA MET A 1 -43.32 -56.65 2.50
C MET A 1 -42.55 -55.81 1.48
N ALA A 2 -42.08 -54.64 1.91
CA ALA A 2 -41.15 -53.84 1.13
C ALA A 2 -39.76 -54.38 1.49
N GLY A 3 -39.12 -55.07 0.53
CA GLY A 3 -37.76 -55.54 0.71
C GLY A 3 -36.85 -54.32 0.79
N ASP A 4 -36.19 -54.15 1.94
CA ASP A 4 -35.00 -53.32 2.09
C ASP A 4 -33.99 -53.79 1.03
N LYS A 5 -33.92 -53.05 -0.08
CA LYS A 5 -32.78 -53.18 -0.99
C LYS A 5 -31.61 -52.58 -0.21
N ALA A 6 -30.85 -53.44 0.46
CA ALA A 6 -29.57 -53.06 1.04
C ALA A 6 -28.79 -52.30 -0.03
N GLU A 7 -28.62 -50.99 0.19
CA GLU A 7 -27.90 -50.12 -0.72
C GLU A 7 -26.48 -50.66 -0.82
N ALA A 8 -26.10 -51.13 -2.01
CA ALA A 8 -24.80 -51.73 -2.23
C ALA A 8 -23.72 -50.72 -1.82
N ALA A 9 -22.72 -51.18 -1.07
CA ALA A 9 -21.67 -50.29 -0.60
C ALA A 9 -21.00 -49.58 -1.81
N PRO A 10 -20.56 -48.32 -1.67
CA PRO A 10 -19.95 -47.57 -2.77
C PRO A 10 -18.84 -48.33 -3.52
N LEU A 11 -18.06 -49.14 -2.79
CA LEU A 11 -17.03 -50.02 -3.36
C LEU A 11 -17.57 -51.19 -4.20
N GLU A 12 -18.68 -51.81 -3.80
CA GLU A 12 -19.34 -52.84 -4.61
C GLU A 12 -19.90 -52.24 -5.90
N ALA A 13 -20.53 -51.06 -5.81
CA ALA A 13 -21.03 -50.32 -6.96
C ALA A 13 -19.91 -49.92 -7.94
N ALA A 14 -18.68 -49.72 -7.45
CA ALA A 14 -17.50 -49.43 -8.24
C ALA A 14 -16.89 -50.66 -8.95
N GLY A 15 -17.45 -51.86 -8.75
CA GLY A 15 -17.02 -53.08 -9.43
C GLY A 15 -15.98 -53.91 -8.69
N ALA A 16 -15.92 -53.81 -7.35
CA ALA A 16 -14.95 -54.52 -6.51
C ALA A 16 -14.95 -56.05 -6.68
N GLY A 17 -16.04 -56.65 -7.17
CA GLY A 17 -16.10 -58.07 -7.51
C GLY A 17 -15.10 -58.53 -8.59
N ARG A 18 -14.51 -57.60 -9.36
CA ARG A 18 -13.44 -57.87 -10.34
C ARG A 18 -12.03 -57.68 -9.78
N GLY A 19 -11.92 -57.27 -8.52
CA GLY A 19 -10.67 -56.88 -7.86
C GLY A 19 -10.67 -55.40 -7.47
N VAL A 20 -9.83 -55.07 -6.49
CA VAL A 20 -9.69 -53.72 -5.93
C VAL A 20 -8.21 -53.31 -6.00
N LEU A 21 -7.96 -52.13 -6.54
CA LEU A 21 -6.67 -51.46 -6.46
C LEU A 21 -6.73 -50.42 -5.37
N VAL A 22 -5.76 -50.43 -4.45
CA VAL A 22 -5.68 -49.46 -3.36
C VAL A 22 -4.39 -48.68 -3.53
N TRP A 23 -4.49 -47.36 -3.57
CA TRP A 23 -3.35 -46.46 -3.37
C TRP A 23 -3.62 -45.61 -2.15
N ALA A 24 -2.59 -45.42 -1.32
CA ALA A 24 -2.66 -44.54 -0.16
C ALA A 24 -1.45 -43.63 -0.10
N ALA A 25 -1.67 -42.34 0.14
CA ALA A 25 -0.60 -41.39 0.40
C ALA A 25 0.20 -41.75 1.67
N HIS A 26 -0.39 -42.51 2.59
CA HIS A 26 0.28 -43.06 3.77
C HIS A 26 0.29 -44.60 3.71
N ALA A 27 1.48 -45.19 3.54
CA ALA A 27 1.63 -46.63 3.32
C ALA A 27 1.03 -47.52 4.44
N PRO A 28 1.20 -47.22 5.74
CA PRO A 28 0.56 -47.97 6.81
C PRO A 28 -0.97 -48.01 6.69
N LEU A 29 -1.59 -46.88 6.31
CA LEU A 29 -3.04 -46.79 6.14
C LEU A 29 -3.52 -47.65 4.96
N GLY A 30 -2.79 -47.63 3.84
CA GLY A 30 -3.07 -48.50 2.70
C GLY A 30 -2.99 -49.98 3.06
N ALA A 31 -1.98 -50.37 3.83
CA ALA A 31 -1.81 -51.76 4.31
C ALA A 31 -2.94 -52.18 5.28
N ALA A 32 -3.37 -51.30 6.18
CA ALA A 32 -4.48 -51.57 7.08
C ALA A 32 -5.81 -51.78 6.33
N LEU A 33 -6.08 -50.94 5.32
CA LEU A 33 -7.27 -51.10 4.49
C LEU A 33 -7.19 -52.37 3.62
N GLN A 34 -6.02 -52.66 3.04
CA GLN A 34 -5.79 -53.88 2.28
C GLN A 34 -6.09 -55.12 3.12
N ALA A 35 -5.58 -55.19 4.36
CA ALA A 35 -5.82 -56.31 5.26
C ALA A 35 -7.32 -56.49 5.59
N GLY A 36 -8.09 -55.39 5.68
CA GLY A 36 -9.54 -55.44 5.85
C GLY A 36 -10.28 -55.95 4.61
N LEU A 37 -9.85 -55.51 3.42
CA LEU A 37 -10.49 -55.85 2.15
C LEU A 37 -10.14 -57.25 1.62
N GLN A 38 -8.94 -57.77 1.92
CA GLN A 38 -8.48 -59.10 1.46
C GLN A 38 -9.37 -60.25 1.90
N GLY A 39 -10.17 -60.07 2.96
CA GLY A 39 -11.14 -61.07 3.40
C GLY A 39 -12.34 -61.25 2.45
N GLN A 40 -12.59 -60.28 1.56
CA GLN A 40 -13.76 -60.23 0.67
C GLN A 40 -13.39 -60.07 -0.81
N TYR A 41 -12.29 -59.39 -1.12
CA TYR A 41 -11.89 -59.05 -2.48
C TYR A 41 -10.43 -59.41 -2.78
N SER A 42 -10.09 -59.55 -4.06
CA SER A 42 -8.69 -59.59 -4.49
C SER A 42 -8.13 -58.16 -4.51
N VAL A 43 -7.19 -57.85 -3.62
CA VAL A 43 -6.69 -56.48 -3.41
C VAL A 43 -5.22 -56.36 -3.78
N THR A 44 -4.91 -55.43 -4.68
CA THR A 44 -3.52 -55.06 -5.01
C THR A 44 -3.23 -53.66 -4.46
N LEU A 45 -2.18 -53.57 -3.63
CA LEU A 45 -1.70 -52.31 -3.09
C LEU A 45 -0.70 -51.68 -4.07
N LEU A 46 -0.91 -50.42 -4.42
CA LEU A 46 -0.02 -49.63 -5.26
C LEU A 46 0.89 -48.78 -4.37
N GLU A 47 2.20 -48.94 -4.54
CA GLU A 47 3.19 -48.17 -3.77
C GLU A 47 3.35 -46.73 -4.28
N THR A 48 3.03 -46.49 -5.55
CA THR A 48 3.15 -45.17 -6.19
C THR A 48 1.82 -44.78 -6.83
N LEU A 49 1.55 -43.47 -6.88
CA LEU A 49 0.34 -42.94 -7.51
C LEU A 49 0.45 -43.17 -9.02
N PRO A 50 -0.45 -43.95 -9.63
CA PRO A 50 -0.36 -44.23 -11.06
C PRO A 50 -0.74 -42.99 -11.88
N ALA A 51 -0.10 -42.79 -13.04
CA ALA A 51 -0.46 -41.70 -13.95
C ALA A 51 -1.77 -41.98 -14.73
N ALA A 52 -2.16 -43.25 -14.85
CA ALA A 52 -3.39 -43.68 -15.51
C ALA A 52 -3.94 -44.95 -14.85
N LEU A 53 -5.27 -45.09 -14.88
CA LEU A 53 -5.93 -46.30 -14.36
C LEU A 53 -5.72 -47.49 -15.30
N PRO A 54 -5.51 -48.70 -14.77
CA PRO A 54 -5.49 -49.89 -15.61
C PRO A 54 -6.87 -50.20 -16.17
N GLU A 55 -6.90 -50.69 -17.42
CA GLU A 55 -8.12 -50.95 -18.20
C GLU A 55 -9.00 -52.08 -17.64
N GLN A 56 -8.53 -52.81 -16.62
CA GLN A 56 -9.08 -54.10 -16.17
C GLN A 56 -10.45 -54.04 -15.46
N GLY A 57 -11.17 -52.92 -15.51
CA GLY A 57 -12.52 -52.81 -14.93
C GLY A 57 -12.60 -53.00 -13.41
N GLN A 58 -11.46 -53.02 -12.72
CA GLN A 58 -11.33 -53.11 -11.26
C GLN A 58 -11.78 -51.80 -10.58
N ALA A 59 -12.27 -51.91 -9.34
CA ALA A 59 -12.53 -50.75 -8.50
C ALA A 59 -11.21 -50.17 -7.98
N VAL A 60 -11.13 -48.86 -7.84
CA VAL A 60 -9.90 -48.16 -7.44
C VAL A 60 -10.20 -47.29 -6.24
N VAL A 61 -9.50 -47.53 -5.13
CA VAL A 61 -9.60 -46.73 -3.91
C VAL A 61 -8.35 -45.87 -3.80
N LEU A 62 -8.53 -44.56 -3.83
CA LEU A 62 -7.48 -43.57 -3.62
C LEU A 62 -7.66 -42.95 -2.24
N LEU A 63 -6.78 -43.28 -1.29
CA LEU A 63 -6.69 -42.62 0.01
C LEU A 63 -5.68 -41.48 -0.09
N ALA A 64 -6.18 -40.31 -0.45
CA ALA A 64 -5.37 -39.11 -0.66
C ALA A 64 -5.39 -38.22 0.58
N ARG A 65 -4.31 -37.45 0.76
CA ARG A 65 -4.26 -36.40 1.79
C ARG A 65 -5.15 -35.24 1.39
N ALA A 66 -5.84 -34.67 2.36
CA ALA A 66 -6.40 -33.33 2.18
C ALA A 66 -5.31 -32.34 1.71
N PRO A 67 -5.62 -31.38 0.82
CA PRO A 67 -4.65 -30.44 0.27
C PRO A 67 -3.76 -29.76 1.31
N ALA A 68 -4.33 -29.25 2.40
CA ALA A 68 -3.57 -28.63 3.48
C ALA A 68 -2.66 -29.64 4.20
N GLY A 69 -3.14 -30.89 4.38
CA GLY A 69 -2.35 -31.98 4.93
C GLY A 69 -1.16 -32.37 4.04
N ALA A 70 -1.35 -32.40 2.72
CA ALA A 70 -0.27 -32.65 1.75
C ALA A 70 0.82 -31.57 1.84
N VAL A 71 0.45 -30.29 1.94
CA VAL A 71 1.39 -29.18 2.14
C VAL A 71 2.12 -29.32 3.48
N CYS A 72 1.41 -29.58 4.58
CA CYS A 72 2.04 -29.79 5.89
C CYS A 72 3.05 -30.93 5.85
N ARG A 73 2.72 -32.03 5.18
CA ARG A 73 3.60 -33.18 5.07
C ARG A 73 4.84 -32.87 4.23
N ALA A 74 4.67 -32.20 3.09
CA ALA A 74 5.78 -31.75 2.26
C ALA A 74 6.76 -30.84 3.03
N LEU A 75 6.24 -29.93 3.86
CA LEU A 75 7.05 -29.09 4.74
C LEU A 75 7.78 -29.90 5.82
N GLN A 76 7.12 -30.89 6.42
CA GLN A 76 7.75 -31.81 7.39
C GLN A 76 8.85 -32.66 6.76
N ASP A 77 8.70 -33.00 5.47
CA ASP A 77 9.70 -33.71 4.67
C ASP A 77 10.86 -32.80 4.22
N GLY A 78 10.89 -31.54 4.68
CA GLY A 78 12.00 -30.60 4.48
C GLY A 78 11.92 -29.80 3.19
N LEU A 79 10.80 -29.86 2.44
CA LEU A 79 10.61 -29.03 1.26
C LEU A 79 10.41 -27.57 1.64
N GLY A 80 10.95 -26.66 0.83
CA GLY A 80 10.67 -25.23 0.96
C GLY A 80 9.19 -24.92 0.67
N PRO A 81 8.63 -23.80 1.15
CA PRO A 81 7.20 -23.49 1.03
C PRO A 81 6.64 -23.51 -0.39
N ALA A 82 7.37 -22.96 -1.37
CA ALA A 82 6.94 -22.97 -2.77
C ALA A 82 6.91 -24.39 -3.36
N ALA A 83 7.98 -25.17 -3.13
CA ALA A 83 8.07 -26.55 -3.58
C ALA A 83 7.01 -27.45 -2.91
N ALA A 84 6.69 -27.19 -1.64
CA ALA A 84 5.64 -27.91 -0.93
C ALA A 84 4.23 -27.64 -1.52
N LEU A 85 3.94 -26.40 -1.91
CA LEU A 85 2.69 -26.04 -2.59
C LEU A 85 2.61 -26.66 -3.98
N GLU A 86 3.69 -26.61 -4.76
CA GLU A 86 3.74 -27.23 -6.09
C GLU A 86 3.57 -28.75 -6.02
N ALA A 87 4.28 -29.41 -5.10
CA ALA A 87 4.18 -30.86 -4.91
C ALA A 87 2.76 -31.28 -4.49
N ALA A 88 2.16 -30.55 -3.54
CA ALA A 88 0.78 -30.79 -3.12
C ALA A 88 -0.19 -30.56 -4.30
N GLY A 89 0.00 -29.48 -5.07
CA GLY A 89 -0.80 -29.19 -6.26
C GLY A 89 -0.76 -30.33 -7.28
N GLN A 90 0.45 -30.81 -7.61
CA GLN A 90 0.64 -31.93 -8.55
C GLN A 90 0.00 -33.24 -8.06
N GLU A 91 0.13 -33.55 -6.76
CA GLU A 91 -0.51 -34.74 -6.18
C GLU A 91 -2.03 -34.66 -6.31
N ILE A 92 -2.64 -33.52 -5.93
CA ILE A 92 -4.09 -33.31 -6.00
C ILE A 92 -4.58 -33.34 -7.44
N GLU A 93 -3.88 -32.67 -8.36
CA GLU A 93 -4.22 -32.69 -9.79
C GLU A 93 -4.20 -34.11 -10.35
N THR A 94 -3.20 -34.91 -9.99
CA THR A 94 -3.09 -36.30 -10.45
C THR A 94 -4.23 -37.15 -9.88
N VAL A 95 -4.51 -37.04 -8.58
CA VAL A 95 -5.61 -37.77 -7.94
C VAL A 95 -6.97 -37.41 -8.55
N LEU A 96 -7.22 -36.12 -8.77
CA LEU A 96 -8.45 -35.63 -9.40
C LEU A 96 -8.54 -36.07 -10.86
N ALA A 97 -7.42 -36.06 -11.61
CA ALA A 97 -7.39 -36.53 -12.98
C ALA A 97 -7.76 -38.01 -13.08
N LEU A 98 -7.23 -38.86 -12.19
CA LEU A 98 -7.61 -40.27 -12.10
C LEU A 98 -9.10 -40.44 -11.79
N GLN A 99 -9.62 -39.67 -10.82
CA GLN A 99 -11.05 -39.72 -10.48
C GLN A 99 -11.94 -39.28 -11.64
N MET A 100 -11.51 -38.29 -12.43
CA MET A 100 -12.23 -37.82 -13.61
C MET A 100 -12.20 -38.81 -14.78
N GLN A 101 -11.15 -39.63 -14.91
CA GLN A 101 -11.09 -40.66 -15.95
C GLN A 101 -12.23 -41.67 -15.83
N ASP A 102 -12.57 -42.09 -14.60
CA ASP A 102 -13.63 -43.07 -14.35
C ASP A 102 -14.29 -42.88 -12.98
N ARG A 103 -15.19 -41.89 -12.88
CA ARG A 103 -15.86 -41.50 -11.63
C ARG A 103 -16.69 -42.60 -10.98
N GLN A 104 -17.08 -43.63 -11.74
CA GLN A 104 -17.87 -44.74 -11.21
C GLN A 104 -16.97 -45.78 -10.55
N ARG A 105 -15.76 -45.99 -11.08
CA ARG A 105 -14.82 -47.00 -10.57
C ARG A 105 -13.86 -46.45 -9.52
N VAL A 106 -13.61 -45.14 -9.51
CA VAL A 106 -12.67 -44.51 -8.56
C VAL A 106 -13.40 -43.96 -7.35
N LEU A 107 -13.02 -44.45 -6.18
CA LEU A 107 -13.43 -43.98 -4.87
C LEU A 107 -12.30 -43.16 -4.27
N LEU A 108 -12.52 -41.85 -4.17
CA LEU A 108 -11.63 -40.94 -3.48
C LEU A 108 -12.04 -40.80 -2.02
N LEU A 109 -11.11 -41.11 -1.13
CA LEU A 109 -11.25 -41.01 0.32
C LEU A 109 -10.17 -40.08 0.87
N ASP A 110 -10.52 -39.28 1.86
CA ASP A 110 -9.57 -38.46 2.60
C ASP A 110 -8.90 -39.30 3.70
N ASP A 111 -7.58 -39.26 3.77
CA ASP A 111 -6.83 -40.00 4.79
C ASP A 111 -7.13 -39.51 6.23
N THR A 112 -7.57 -38.26 6.39
CA THR A 112 -7.98 -37.72 7.69
C THR A 112 -9.28 -38.35 8.18
N ALA A 113 -10.15 -38.80 7.27
CA ALA A 113 -11.38 -39.51 7.61
C ALA A 113 -11.07 -40.85 8.32
N ALA A 114 -9.95 -41.50 8.01
CA ALA A 114 -9.55 -42.72 8.72
C ALA A 114 -9.28 -42.49 10.21
N ARG A 115 -8.92 -41.26 10.61
CA ARG A 115 -8.71 -40.89 12.01
C ARG A 115 -10.00 -40.45 12.71
N HIS A 116 -10.82 -39.65 12.02
CA HIS A 116 -11.98 -38.98 12.60
C HIS A 116 -13.29 -39.77 12.47
N ALA A 117 -13.44 -40.54 11.41
CA ALA A 117 -14.63 -41.35 11.10
C ALA A 117 -14.23 -42.70 10.46
N PRO A 118 -13.47 -43.55 11.18
CA PRO A 118 -13.00 -44.84 10.66
C PRO A 118 -14.14 -45.78 10.25
N ASP A 119 -15.28 -45.68 10.94
CA ASP A 119 -16.51 -46.41 10.63
C ASP A 119 -17.09 -46.03 9.26
N ALA A 120 -17.12 -44.74 8.92
CA ALA A 120 -17.60 -44.26 7.62
C ALA A 120 -16.68 -44.71 6.47
N VAL A 121 -15.37 -44.74 6.68
CA VAL A 121 -14.40 -45.27 5.73
C VAL A 121 -14.63 -46.77 5.49
N LEU A 122 -14.80 -47.55 6.56
CA LEU A 122 -15.09 -48.98 6.47
C LEU A 122 -16.44 -49.25 5.77
N ALA A 123 -17.48 -48.47 6.09
CA ALA A 123 -18.78 -48.57 5.46
C ALA A 123 -18.73 -48.28 3.96
N CYS A 124 -17.98 -47.26 3.53
CA CYS A 124 -17.78 -46.98 2.10
C CYS A 124 -17.09 -48.13 1.36
N CYS A 125 -16.25 -48.88 2.07
CA CYS A 125 -15.57 -50.08 1.58
C CYS A 125 -16.41 -51.37 1.70
N GLY A 126 -17.65 -51.31 2.20
CA GLY A 126 -18.50 -52.48 2.43
C GLY A 126 -18.01 -53.39 3.56
N LEU A 127 -17.10 -52.90 4.41
CA LEU A 127 -16.55 -53.66 5.53
C LEU A 127 -17.38 -53.44 6.78
N ALA A 128 -17.53 -54.49 7.58
CA ALA A 128 -18.17 -54.37 8.89
C ALA A 128 -17.33 -53.47 9.80
N ALA A 129 -17.98 -52.46 10.39
CA ALA A 129 -17.36 -51.50 11.32
C ALA A 129 -17.08 -52.13 12.70
N SER A 130 -16.36 -53.26 12.74
CA SER A 130 -15.92 -53.87 14.00
C SER A 130 -14.95 -52.95 14.73
N THR A 131 -14.99 -52.96 16.06
CA THR A 131 -14.09 -52.14 16.90
C THR A 131 -12.62 -52.40 16.58
N ALA A 132 -12.23 -53.66 16.34
CA ALA A 132 -10.87 -54.01 15.97
C ALA A 132 -10.45 -53.44 14.61
N ALA A 133 -11.34 -53.42 13.61
CA ALA A 133 -11.03 -52.83 12.30
C ALA A 133 -10.92 -51.31 12.39
N GLN A 134 -11.80 -50.66 13.16
CA GLN A 134 -11.73 -49.21 13.41
C GLN A 134 -10.43 -48.82 14.11
N SER A 135 -10.04 -49.53 15.17
CA SER A 135 -8.79 -49.28 15.90
C SER A 135 -7.57 -49.47 15.01
N ARG A 136 -7.51 -50.52 14.19
CA ARG A 136 -6.40 -50.73 13.23
C ARG A 136 -6.30 -49.60 12.21
N LEU A 137 -7.43 -49.13 11.68
CA LEU A 137 -7.45 -48.05 10.70
C LEU A 137 -6.97 -46.72 11.34
N GLN A 138 -7.42 -46.46 12.57
CA GLN A 138 -7.06 -45.26 13.32
C GLN A 138 -5.59 -45.27 13.77
N GLU A 139 -5.05 -46.41 14.20
CA GLU A 139 -3.63 -46.60 14.55
C GLU A 139 -2.73 -46.49 13.33
N ALA A 140 -3.20 -46.93 12.17
CA ALA A 140 -2.48 -46.83 10.91
C ALA A 140 -2.56 -45.44 10.26
N ALA A 141 -3.50 -44.59 10.69
CA ALA A 141 -3.55 -43.21 10.25
C ALA A 141 -2.35 -42.43 10.82
N ALA A 142 -1.74 -41.57 10.00
CA ALA A 142 -0.65 -40.71 10.44
C ALA A 142 -1.09 -39.85 11.66
N PRO A 143 -0.16 -39.33 12.48
CA PRO A 143 -0.51 -38.35 13.51
C PRO A 143 -1.09 -37.07 12.89
N ALA A 144 -1.93 -36.37 13.65
CA ALA A 144 -2.48 -35.09 13.20
C ALA A 144 -1.35 -34.08 12.98
N PRO A 145 -1.33 -33.35 11.85
CA PRO A 145 -0.45 -32.20 11.72
C PRO A 145 -0.80 -31.17 12.80
N ASP A 146 0.21 -30.42 13.22
CA ASP A 146 0.00 -29.30 14.16
C ASP A 146 -1.07 -28.34 13.64
N ALA A 147 -1.99 -27.93 14.51
CA ALA A 147 -3.17 -27.16 14.13
C ALA A 147 -2.79 -25.78 13.55
N VAL A 148 -1.71 -25.17 14.07
CA VAL A 148 -1.20 -23.89 13.55
C VAL A 148 -0.62 -24.09 12.15
N MET A 149 0.20 -25.12 11.95
CA MET A 149 0.73 -25.46 10.63
C MET A 149 -0.37 -25.77 9.61
N LEU A 150 -1.42 -26.48 10.03
CA LEU A 150 -2.56 -26.80 9.16
C LEU A 150 -3.34 -25.55 8.77
N ALA A 151 -3.62 -24.65 9.72
CA ALA A 151 -4.29 -23.38 9.45
C ALA A 151 -3.46 -22.48 8.52
N LEU A 152 -2.15 -22.42 8.71
CA LEU A 152 -1.25 -21.68 7.83
C LEU A 152 -1.21 -22.27 6.41
N ALA A 153 -1.16 -23.60 6.29
CA ALA A 153 -1.22 -24.28 4.99
C ALA A 153 -2.55 -24.01 4.27
N ALA A 154 -3.67 -24.10 4.99
CA ALA A 154 -4.99 -23.79 4.45
C ALA A 154 -5.10 -22.33 3.98
N ALA A 155 -4.65 -21.37 4.79
CA ALA A 155 -4.64 -19.95 4.41
C ALA A 155 -3.76 -19.68 3.17
N ARG A 156 -2.64 -20.40 3.02
CA ARG A 156 -1.77 -20.28 1.84
C ARG A 156 -2.40 -20.87 0.59
N LEU A 157 -3.08 -22.01 0.70
CA LEU A 157 -3.84 -22.59 -0.39
C LEU A 157 -5.00 -21.68 -0.83
N GLN A 158 -5.66 -21.00 0.11
CA GLN A 158 -6.73 -20.04 -0.20
C GLN A 158 -6.23 -18.78 -0.90
N ALA A 159 -5.00 -18.33 -0.59
CA ALA A 159 -4.40 -17.16 -1.22
C ALA A 159 -4.06 -17.38 -2.71
N ASP A 160 -3.84 -18.63 -3.13
CA ASP A 160 -3.61 -19.01 -4.52
C ASP A 160 -4.91 -19.49 -5.17
N VAL A 161 -5.38 -18.77 -6.19
CA VAL A 161 -6.67 -19.05 -6.86
C VAL A 161 -6.70 -20.44 -7.50
N ALA A 162 -5.58 -20.89 -8.08
CA ALA A 162 -5.52 -22.19 -8.76
C ALA A 162 -5.58 -23.34 -7.75
N LEU A 163 -4.78 -23.24 -6.68
CA LEU A 163 -4.74 -24.25 -5.61
C LEU A 163 -6.03 -24.26 -4.79
N SER A 164 -6.62 -23.09 -4.51
CA SER A 164 -7.92 -22.98 -3.86
C SER A 164 -9.02 -23.71 -4.65
N ARG A 165 -9.03 -23.54 -5.97
CA ARG A 165 -9.97 -24.24 -6.86
C ARG A 165 -9.76 -25.76 -6.81
N LEU A 166 -8.51 -26.22 -6.87
CA LEU A 166 -8.19 -27.65 -6.78
C LEU A 166 -8.60 -28.23 -5.43
N ALA A 167 -8.37 -27.50 -4.34
CA ALA A 167 -8.78 -27.92 -3.00
C ALA A 167 -10.31 -28.05 -2.88
N GLY A 168 -11.07 -27.11 -3.47
CA GLY A 168 -12.52 -27.20 -3.54
C GLY A 168 -13.01 -28.39 -4.37
N GLN A 169 -12.37 -28.66 -5.51
CA GLN A 169 -12.69 -29.83 -6.36
C GLN A 169 -12.39 -31.15 -5.64
N PHE A 170 -11.28 -31.22 -4.90
CA PHE A 170 -10.94 -32.36 -4.07
C PHE A 170 -12.01 -32.59 -3.01
N ALA A 171 -12.36 -31.56 -2.23
CA ALA A 171 -13.38 -31.66 -1.18
C ALA A 171 -14.74 -32.13 -1.74
N ALA A 172 -15.15 -31.64 -2.91
CA ALA A 172 -16.38 -32.07 -3.57
C ALA A 172 -16.34 -33.51 -4.14
N SER A 173 -15.14 -34.06 -4.35
CA SER A 173 -14.93 -35.39 -4.93
C SER A 173 -14.74 -36.49 -3.89
N VAL A 174 -14.41 -36.12 -2.65
CA VAL A 174 -14.23 -37.04 -1.52
C VAL A 174 -15.58 -37.61 -1.07
N ARG A 175 -15.66 -38.94 -0.94
CA ARG A 175 -16.88 -39.64 -0.50
C ARG A 175 -17.07 -39.67 1.01
N VAL A 176 -15.96 -39.67 1.75
CA VAL A 176 -15.94 -39.62 3.22
C VAL A 176 -15.03 -38.47 3.61
N GLY A 177 -15.62 -37.32 3.90
CA GLY A 177 -14.91 -36.17 4.44
C GLY A 177 -14.68 -36.30 5.95
N PRO A 178 -13.85 -35.43 6.55
CA PRO A 178 -13.83 -35.28 8.01
C PRO A 178 -15.28 -35.04 8.48
N GLY A 179 -15.75 -35.88 9.42
CA GLY A 179 -17.15 -35.96 9.82
C GLY A 179 -17.77 -34.59 10.04
N GLU A 180 -18.95 -34.37 9.42
CA GLU A 180 -19.79 -33.16 9.47
C GLU A 180 -19.11 -31.91 10.05
N ALA A 181 -18.09 -31.41 9.35
CA ALA A 181 -17.99 -29.97 9.24
C ALA A 181 -19.15 -29.58 8.34
N ASP A 182 -20.27 -29.22 8.96
CA ASP A 182 -21.47 -28.70 8.32
C ASP A 182 -21.05 -27.86 7.09
N PRO A 183 -21.48 -28.21 5.87
CA PRO A 183 -21.07 -27.52 4.66
C PRO A 183 -21.39 -26.02 4.73
N ASP A 184 -22.39 -25.62 5.51
CA ASP A 184 -22.69 -24.21 5.80
C ASP A 184 -21.62 -23.58 6.71
N THR A 185 -21.01 -24.34 7.62
CA THR A 185 -19.86 -23.90 8.47
C THR A 185 -18.57 -23.74 7.64
N ALA A 186 -18.31 -24.64 6.69
CA ALA A 186 -17.17 -24.50 5.78
C ALA A 186 -17.36 -23.36 4.77
N LEU A 187 -18.60 -23.19 4.27
CA LEU A 187 -18.96 -22.07 3.40
C LEU A 187 -18.92 -20.74 4.15
N THR A 188 -19.38 -20.67 5.40
CA THR A 188 -19.27 -19.46 6.23
C THR A 188 -17.83 -19.14 6.56
N LEU A 189 -16.98 -20.10 6.94
CA LEU A 189 -15.55 -19.83 7.13
C LEU A 189 -14.86 -19.35 5.83
N PHE A 190 -15.27 -19.85 4.67
CA PHE A 190 -14.79 -19.37 3.36
C PHE A 190 -15.29 -17.96 3.03
N LEU A 191 -16.57 -17.67 3.29
CA LEU A 191 -17.18 -16.35 3.09
C LEU A 191 -16.59 -15.33 4.07
N ASP A 192 -16.45 -15.66 5.34
CA ASP A 192 -15.78 -14.85 6.37
C ASP A 192 -14.32 -14.59 5.99
N GLY A 193 -13.60 -15.61 5.52
CA GLY A 193 -12.23 -15.45 5.04
C GLY A 193 -12.12 -14.52 3.82
N ARG A 194 -13.12 -14.56 2.94
CA ARG A 194 -13.23 -13.67 1.79
C ARG A 194 -13.59 -12.24 2.19
N GLU A 195 -14.53 -12.06 3.12
CA GLU A 195 -14.90 -10.76 3.69
C GLU A 195 -13.69 -10.13 4.39
N MET A 196 -12.94 -10.90 5.19
CA MET A 196 -11.70 -10.43 5.82
C MET A 196 -10.63 -10.04 4.79
N ALA A 197 -10.52 -10.76 3.67
CA ALA A 197 -9.60 -10.42 2.60
C ALA A 197 -10.01 -9.13 1.87
N GLU A 198 -11.31 -8.96 1.61
CA GLU A 198 -11.89 -7.76 1.01
C GLU A 198 -11.73 -6.54 1.96
N GLU A 199 -11.97 -6.70 3.26
CA GLU A 199 -11.72 -5.68 4.29
C GLU A 199 -10.24 -5.30 4.37
N CYS A 200 -9.33 -6.28 4.37
CA CYS A 200 -7.89 -6.01 4.35
C CYS A 200 -7.45 -5.25 3.09
N ALA A 201 -8.05 -5.56 1.94
CA ALA A 201 -7.79 -4.86 0.69
C ALA A 201 -8.29 -3.42 0.77
N LEU A 202 -9.52 -3.21 1.25
CA LEU A 202 -10.12 -1.89 1.44
C LEU A 202 -9.30 -1.04 2.42
N LEU A 203 -8.87 -1.61 3.55
CA LEU A 203 -8.04 -0.93 4.54
C LEU A 203 -6.69 -0.52 3.96
N ARG A 204 -6.06 -1.38 3.14
CA ARG A 204 -4.81 -1.03 2.45
C ARG A 204 -5.01 0.09 1.43
N GLU A 205 -6.13 0.08 0.72
CA GLU A 205 -6.47 1.14 -0.23
C GLU A 205 -6.75 2.46 0.48
N GLN A 206 -7.49 2.42 1.60
CA GLN A 206 -7.70 3.58 2.47
C GLN A 206 -6.39 4.12 3.03
N GLN A 207 -5.49 3.25 3.52
CA GLN A 207 -4.16 3.66 3.98
C GLN A 207 -3.37 4.34 2.87
N ARG A 208 -3.33 3.77 1.66
CA ARG A 208 -2.64 4.37 0.51
C ARG A 208 -3.23 5.74 0.14
N SER A 209 -4.56 5.84 0.10
CA SER A 209 -5.26 7.10 -0.16
C SER A 209 -4.92 8.15 0.90
N MET A 210 -4.93 7.78 2.18
CA MET A 210 -4.57 8.67 3.29
C MET A 210 -3.12 9.14 3.19
N TYR A 211 -2.17 8.24 2.91
CA TYR A 211 -0.76 8.64 2.73
C TYR A 211 -0.58 9.57 1.53
N ALA A 212 -1.26 9.30 0.41
CA ALA A 212 -1.22 10.19 -0.75
C ALA A 212 -1.79 11.59 -0.44
N GLN A 213 -2.87 11.66 0.34
CA GLN A 213 -3.44 12.94 0.80
C GLN A 213 -2.49 13.67 1.76
N MET A 214 -1.86 12.98 2.71
CA MET A 214 -0.85 13.60 3.58
C MET A 214 0.35 14.13 2.80
N GLU A 215 0.84 13.37 1.81
CA GLU A 215 1.95 13.83 0.97
C GLU A 215 1.57 15.08 0.17
N ALA A 216 0.34 15.14 -0.36
CA ALA A 216 -0.16 16.32 -1.05
C ALA A 216 -0.20 17.55 -0.12
N LEU A 217 -0.78 17.39 1.08
CA LEU A 217 -0.82 18.46 2.09
C LEU A 217 0.57 18.90 2.54
N TYR A 218 1.51 17.97 2.68
CA TYR A 218 2.89 18.30 3.04
C TYR A 218 3.57 19.14 1.94
N ARG A 219 3.35 18.79 0.66
CA ARG A 219 3.86 19.57 -0.48
C ARG A 219 3.25 20.96 -0.53
N GLU A 220 1.94 21.08 -0.33
CA GLU A 220 1.26 22.37 -0.28
C GLU A 220 1.78 23.25 0.87
N LYS A 221 1.97 22.67 2.06
CA LYS A 221 2.55 23.39 3.21
C LYS A 221 3.94 23.91 2.87
N LEU A 222 4.80 23.08 2.28
CA LEU A 222 6.16 23.48 1.90
C LEU A 222 6.14 24.62 0.86
N GLN A 223 5.21 24.57 -0.10
CA GLN A 223 5.04 25.65 -1.08
C GLN A 223 4.59 26.95 -0.41
N LEU A 224 3.65 26.89 0.55
CA LEU A 224 3.19 28.06 1.29
C LEU A 224 4.30 28.65 2.16
N GLU A 225 5.11 27.81 2.82
CA GLU A 225 6.27 28.26 3.60
C GLU A 225 7.27 29.03 2.72
N GLN A 226 7.57 28.51 1.51
CA GLN A 226 8.43 29.20 0.54
C GLN A 226 7.83 30.52 0.05
N GLN A 227 6.51 30.57 -0.20
CA GLN A 227 5.84 31.81 -0.60
C GLN A 227 5.88 32.85 0.52
N LEU A 228 5.66 32.44 1.78
CA LEU A 228 5.76 33.33 2.93
C LEU A 228 7.17 33.90 3.11
N GLU A 229 8.20 33.08 2.91
CA GLU A 229 9.60 33.53 2.93
C GLU A 229 9.87 34.58 1.84
N GLN A 230 9.42 34.33 0.61
CA GLN A 230 9.54 35.28 -0.50
C GLN A 230 8.81 36.61 -0.23
N VAL A 231 7.63 36.55 0.37
CA VAL A 231 6.88 37.75 0.77
C VAL A 231 7.61 38.49 1.89
N GLY A 232 8.17 37.77 2.87
CA GLY A 232 8.99 38.33 3.93
C GLY A 232 10.19 39.11 3.39
N ASP A 233 10.95 38.50 2.47
CA ASP A 233 12.08 39.13 1.79
C ASP A 233 11.66 40.38 1.01
N ARG A 234 10.54 40.30 0.29
CA ARG A 234 10.02 41.45 -0.46
C ARG A 234 9.62 42.60 0.47
N CYS A 235 8.97 42.30 1.59
CA CYS A 235 8.62 43.29 2.61
C CYS A 235 9.87 43.95 3.20
N ALA A 236 10.91 43.17 3.53
CA ALA A 236 12.17 43.70 4.05
C ALA A 236 12.86 44.64 3.04
N ARG A 237 12.87 44.28 1.75
CA ARG A 237 13.41 45.15 0.68
C ARG A 237 12.64 46.45 0.54
N LEU A 238 11.30 46.38 0.50
CA LEU A 238 10.45 47.56 0.42
C LEU A 238 10.62 48.47 1.64
N GLN A 239 10.76 47.91 2.84
CA GLN A 239 11.05 48.68 4.05
C GLN A 239 12.40 49.41 3.95
N ALA A 240 13.45 48.73 3.49
CA ALA A 240 14.76 49.34 3.28
C ALA A 240 14.72 50.47 2.24
N GLU A 241 14.02 50.26 1.12
CA GLU A 241 13.81 51.29 0.09
C GLU A 241 13.05 52.50 0.64
N THR A 242 12.01 52.26 1.45
CA THR A 242 11.22 53.33 2.08
C THR A 242 12.07 54.14 3.05
N GLN A 243 12.90 53.48 3.87
CA GLN A 243 13.84 54.15 4.78
C GLN A 243 14.88 54.98 4.00
N MET A 244 15.43 54.44 2.92
CA MET A 244 16.35 55.18 2.05
C MET A 244 15.68 56.41 1.42
N ALA A 245 14.45 56.26 0.92
CA ALA A 245 13.69 57.38 0.34
C ALA A 245 13.39 58.46 1.39
N GLN A 246 12.96 58.07 2.60
CA GLN A 246 12.77 59.00 3.71
C GLN A 246 14.05 59.74 4.10
N GLY A 247 15.18 59.03 4.15
CA GLY A 247 16.50 59.64 4.38
C GLY A 247 16.86 60.69 3.32
N ARG A 248 16.64 60.38 2.04
CA ARG A 248 16.85 61.34 0.94
C ARG A 248 15.92 62.54 1.02
N LEU A 249 14.66 62.35 1.39
CA LEU A 249 13.71 63.45 1.56
C LEU A 249 14.11 64.37 2.71
N ARG A 250 14.56 63.82 3.84
CA ARG A 250 15.08 64.62 4.97
C ARG A 250 16.30 65.43 4.58
N ALA A 251 17.29 64.80 3.94
CA ALA A 251 18.48 65.50 3.45
C ALA A 251 18.12 66.63 2.46
N ARG A 252 17.15 66.41 1.57
CA ARG A 252 16.66 67.46 0.67
C ARG A 252 15.96 68.59 1.42
N ALA A 253 15.13 68.26 2.42
CA ALA A 253 14.47 69.27 3.25
C ALA A 253 15.51 70.15 3.98
N GLU A 254 16.54 69.56 4.58
CA GLU A 254 17.65 70.29 5.21
C GLU A 254 18.38 71.20 4.22
N THR A 255 18.64 70.72 2.99
CA THR A 255 19.27 71.57 1.97
C THR A 255 18.39 72.74 1.53
N LEU A 256 17.07 72.54 1.43
CA LEU A 256 16.11 73.59 1.09
C LEU A 256 15.98 74.61 2.22
N GLU A 257 15.98 74.17 3.47
CA GLU A 257 15.97 75.03 4.64
C GLU A 257 17.24 75.90 4.69
N ALA A 258 18.42 75.28 4.51
CA ALA A 258 19.69 76.01 4.43
C ALA A 258 19.73 77.00 3.25
N ALA A 259 19.19 76.62 2.08
CA ALA A 259 19.07 77.53 0.95
C ALA A 259 18.10 78.69 1.25
N GLY A 260 16.97 78.42 1.91
CA GLY A 260 16.02 79.43 2.35
C GLY A 260 16.64 80.45 3.30
N HIS A 261 17.41 79.99 4.30
CA HIS A 261 18.16 80.89 5.18
C HIS A 261 19.18 81.75 4.43
N ARG A 262 19.89 81.19 3.44
CA ARG A 262 20.81 81.95 2.60
C ARG A 262 20.10 83.00 1.76
N ILE A 263 18.97 82.66 1.14
CA ILE A 263 18.17 83.60 0.36
C ILE A 263 17.70 84.76 1.25
N ALA A 264 17.13 84.46 2.42
CA ALA A 264 16.69 85.49 3.36
C ALA A 264 17.86 86.40 3.81
N GLY A 265 19.05 85.83 4.06
CA GLY A 265 20.24 86.60 4.37
C GLY A 265 20.70 87.50 3.21
N LEU A 266 20.63 87.02 1.97
CA LEU A 266 20.94 87.81 0.78
C LEU A 266 19.91 88.92 0.54
N GLU A 267 18.63 88.66 0.75
CA GLU A 267 17.57 89.67 0.65
C GLU A 267 17.79 90.80 1.66
N GLN A 268 18.13 90.48 2.91
CA GLN A 268 18.50 91.47 3.93
C GLN A 268 19.75 92.27 3.53
N ALA A 269 20.78 91.60 2.99
CA ALA A 269 21.99 92.28 2.54
C ALA A 269 21.73 93.22 1.35
N VAL A 270 20.89 92.81 0.39
CA VAL A 270 20.47 93.65 -0.74
C VAL A 270 19.66 94.85 -0.26
N ALA A 271 18.74 94.65 0.69
CA ALA A 271 17.98 95.75 1.30
C ALA A 271 18.91 96.76 2.00
N ALA A 272 19.85 96.30 2.82
CA ALA A 272 20.83 97.15 3.50
C ALA A 272 21.73 97.91 2.51
N GLN A 273 22.16 97.26 1.42
CA GLN A 273 22.92 97.92 0.36
C GLN A 273 22.10 98.98 -0.38
N ALA A 274 20.82 98.71 -0.64
CA ALA A 274 19.91 99.68 -1.26
C ALA A 274 19.71 100.92 -0.38
N GLU A 275 19.54 100.73 0.93
CA GLU A 275 19.47 101.83 1.91
C GLU A 275 20.78 102.62 1.97
N ALA A 276 21.94 101.93 2.03
CA ALA A 276 23.25 102.58 2.03
C ALA A 276 23.47 103.37 0.74
N ALA A 277 23.12 102.82 -0.43
CA ALA A 277 23.20 103.50 -1.72
C ALA A 277 22.28 104.73 -1.78
N ALA A 278 21.07 104.64 -1.24
CA ALA A 278 20.16 105.77 -1.11
C ALA A 278 20.73 106.86 -0.19
N GLY A 279 21.33 106.47 0.95
CA GLY A 279 22.04 107.36 1.87
C GLY A 279 23.22 108.08 1.22
N PHE A 280 24.09 107.35 0.52
CA PHE A 280 25.19 107.94 -0.26
C PHE A 280 24.68 108.90 -1.34
N LYS A 281 23.60 108.53 -2.05
CA LYS A 281 22.99 109.41 -3.06
C LYS A 281 22.47 110.69 -2.43
N ALA A 282 21.83 110.62 -1.25
CA ALA A 282 21.37 111.79 -0.50
C ALA A 282 22.54 112.67 -0.03
N GLN A 283 23.62 112.08 0.48
CA GLN A 283 24.84 112.82 0.86
C GLN A 283 25.49 113.52 -0.34
N VAL A 284 25.59 112.83 -1.47
CA VAL A 284 26.10 113.42 -2.73
C VAL A 284 25.22 114.60 -3.14
N GLN A 285 23.89 114.45 -3.10
CA GLN A 285 22.96 115.56 -3.38
C GLN A 285 23.11 116.73 -2.39
N GLN A 286 23.31 116.46 -1.08
CA GLN A 286 23.60 117.49 -0.09
C GLN A 286 24.92 118.23 -0.37
N LEU A 287 25.97 117.50 -0.76
CA LEU A 287 27.25 118.11 -1.16
C LEU A 287 27.09 119.01 -2.37
N TYR A 288 26.41 118.53 -3.43
CA TYR A 288 26.05 119.35 -4.60
C TYR A 288 25.19 120.56 -4.21
N GLY A 289 24.31 120.41 -3.22
CA GLY A 289 23.45 121.45 -2.67
C GLY A 289 24.16 122.46 -1.77
N SER A 290 25.36 122.16 -1.27
CA SER A 290 26.09 123.02 -0.33
C SER A 290 26.61 124.32 -0.98
N ARG A 291 26.65 125.42 -0.22
CA ARG A 291 27.11 126.73 -0.70
C ARG A 291 28.55 126.70 -1.23
N SER A 292 29.44 125.93 -0.58
CA SER A 292 30.85 125.83 -0.98
C SER A 292 31.01 125.11 -2.33
N PHE A 293 30.24 124.05 -2.59
CA PHE A 293 30.27 123.35 -3.87
C PHE A 293 29.66 124.20 -4.99
N ARG A 294 28.53 124.88 -4.75
CA ARG A 294 27.92 125.77 -5.76
C ARG A 294 28.82 126.93 -6.19
N LEU A 295 29.65 127.45 -5.29
CA LEU A 295 30.64 128.50 -5.61
C LEU A 295 31.85 127.94 -6.36
N MET A 296 32.37 126.78 -5.95
CA MET A 296 33.59 126.21 -6.52
C MET A 296 33.38 125.37 -7.78
N ALA A 297 32.19 124.82 -8.02
CA ALA A 297 31.87 124.02 -9.19
C ALA A 297 32.04 124.77 -10.53
N PRO A 298 31.51 126.00 -10.73
CA PRO A 298 31.75 126.76 -11.96
C PRO A 298 33.22 127.15 -12.12
N LEU A 299 33.95 127.43 -11.03
CA LEU A 299 35.39 127.72 -11.07
C LEU A 299 36.21 126.48 -11.48
N ARG A 300 35.82 125.28 -11.01
CA ARG A 300 36.46 124.02 -11.42
C ARG A 300 36.11 123.62 -12.85
N SER A 301 34.88 123.85 -13.32
CA SER A 301 34.51 123.57 -14.72
C SER A 301 35.24 124.51 -15.67
N ALA A 302 35.34 125.81 -15.34
CA ALA A 302 36.15 126.77 -16.08
C ALA A 302 37.62 126.35 -16.14
N ARG A 303 38.20 125.90 -15.01
CA ARG A 303 39.57 125.38 -14.98
C ARG A 303 39.77 124.10 -15.81
N ARG A 304 38.77 123.22 -15.90
CA ARG A 304 38.84 122.01 -16.76
C ARG A 304 38.67 122.35 -18.25
N ALA A 305 37.75 123.25 -18.59
CA ALA A 305 37.61 123.75 -19.95
C ALA A 305 38.90 124.42 -20.46
N LEU A 306 39.62 125.13 -19.57
CA LEU A 306 40.93 125.70 -19.86
C LEU A 306 42.08 124.67 -19.90
N ARG A 307 41.89 123.45 -19.37
CA ARG A 307 42.94 122.40 -19.32
C ARG A 307 42.87 121.38 -20.45
N GLY A 308 41.81 121.38 -21.26
CA GLY A 308 41.71 120.55 -22.46
C GLY A 308 41.60 119.04 -22.16
N THR A 309 40.66 118.39 -22.81
CA THR A 309 40.62 116.92 -22.93
C THR A 309 41.81 116.46 -23.76
N ARG A 310 42.72 115.71 -23.15
CA ARG A 310 43.53 114.70 -23.82
C ARG A 310 42.96 113.34 -23.45
#